data_AF-A0A1I7X6L5-F1
#
_entry.id   AF-A0A1I7X6L5-F1
#
_cell.length_a   1.000
_cell.length_b   1.000
_cell.length_c   1.000
_cell.angle_alpha   90.00
_cell.angle_beta   90.00
_cell.angle_gamma   90.00
#
_symmetry.space_group_name_H-M   'P 1'
#
loop_
_entity.id
_entity.type
_entity.pdbx_description
1 polymer ?
#
loop_
_entity_poly.entity_id
_entity_poly.type
_entity_poly.pdbx_seq_one_letter_code
_entity_poly.pdbx_strand_id
1 'polypeptide(L)'
;MWLCIIGVFLLFVDGLAGWNNYQDLHVTSRGICEFDVDESRTCETCTAKGSECFWCGDSTKTCLPYAWYFPNCDLSNVRHKHCWVNLSAVVIVLCILGGIILVILIACLCYCCFRWRNYNRKQANKKGEKWNFQQALSRMEMQNRHSLRTEQRQRELEAYRLKYGLPSKVATTAEDSCKK
;
A
#
# COMPACT_ATOMS: atom_id res chain seq x y z
N MET A 1 -10.53 3.07 6.26
CA MET A 1 -9.12 3.16 5.83
C MET A 1 -8.18 3.24 7.02
N TRP A 2 -8.37 4.23 7.90
CA TRP A 2 -7.49 4.46 9.05
C TRP A 2 -7.50 3.30 10.06
N LEU A 3 -8.63 2.63 10.29
CA LEU A 3 -8.72 1.56 11.30
C LEU A 3 -7.89 0.30 10.98
N CYS A 4 -7.79 -0.12 9.71
CA CYS A 4 -6.95 -1.27 9.35
C CYS A 4 -5.45 -0.93 9.38
N ILE A 5 -5.11 0.31 9.02
CA ILE A 5 -3.71 0.77 9.07
C ILE A 5 -3.29 0.96 10.52
N ILE A 6 -4.09 1.65 11.35
CA ILE A 6 -3.84 1.83 12.80
C ILE A 6 -3.79 0.49 13.52
N GLY A 7 -4.70 -0.45 13.22
CA GLY A 7 -4.70 -1.77 13.87
C GLY A 7 -3.44 -2.60 13.58
N VAL A 8 -2.90 -2.50 12.36
CA VAL A 8 -1.65 -3.17 11.98
C VAL A 8 -0.42 -2.39 12.51
N PHE A 9 -0.48 -1.07 12.53
CA PHE A 9 0.61 -0.22 13.04
C PHE A 9 0.76 -0.36 14.56
N LEU A 10 -0.33 -0.46 15.33
CA LEU A 10 -0.28 -0.64 16.78
C LEU A 10 0.34 -2.00 17.16
N LEU A 11 -0.03 -3.09 16.46
CA LEU A 11 0.63 -4.40 16.65
C LEU A 11 2.14 -4.38 16.34
N PHE A 12 2.59 -3.47 15.48
CA PHE A 12 4.01 -3.33 15.11
C PHE A 12 4.78 -2.39 16.04
N VAL A 13 4.15 -1.32 16.53
CA VAL A 13 4.79 -0.33 17.41
C VAL A 13 4.88 -0.84 18.85
N ASP A 14 3.91 -1.62 19.32
CA ASP A 14 3.99 -2.28 20.64
C ASP A 14 5.13 -3.33 20.70
N GLY A 15 5.59 -3.84 19.54
CA GLY A 15 6.74 -4.75 19.45
C GLY A 15 8.11 -4.06 19.34
N LEU A 16 8.16 -2.76 19.03
CA LEU A 16 9.42 -2.01 18.83
C LEU A 16 9.79 -1.12 20.03
N ALA A 17 8.89 -0.92 20.99
CA ALA A 17 9.18 -0.20 22.23
C ALA A 17 10.15 -0.94 23.19
N GLY A 18 10.63 -2.14 22.82
CA GLY A 18 11.54 -2.96 23.62
C GLY A 18 13.04 -2.91 23.24
N TRP A 19 13.46 -2.07 22.30
CA TRP A 19 14.82 -2.14 21.69
C TRP A 19 15.83 -1.10 22.19
N ASN A 20 15.55 -0.33 23.25
CA ASN A 20 16.43 0.75 23.72
C ASN A 20 17.39 0.36 24.86
N ASN A 21 17.67 -0.92 25.07
CA ASN A 21 18.61 -1.33 26.12
C ASN A 21 19.38 -2.62 25.78
N TYR A 22 20.17 -2.59 24.70
CA TYR A 22 21.02 -3.72 24.27
C TYR A 22 22.50 -3.34 24.16
N GLN A 23 23.01 -2.39 24.97
CA GLN A 23 24.37 -1.88 24.76
C GLN A 23 25.29 -1.82 25.99
N ASP A 24 24.93 -2.46 27.10
CA ASP A 24 25.74 -2.42 28.34
C ASP A 24 26.32 -3.78 28.81
N LEU A 25 26.39 -4.80 27.94
CA LEU A 25 26.72 -6.18 28.34
C LEU A 25 28.06 -6.76 27.82
N HIS A 26 28.94 -5.95 27.24
CA HIS A 26 30.11 -6.46 26.50
C HIS A 26 31.43 -6.51 27.29
N VAL A 27 31.53 -5.87 28.46
CA VAL A 27 32.83 -5.63 29.12
C VAL A 27 33.12 -6.64 30.26
N THR A 28 32.11 -7.33 30.81
CA THR A 28 32.26 -8.22 31.99
C THR A 28 32.34 -9.72 31.64
N SER A 29 32.01 -10.14 30.42
CA SER A 29 31.72 -11.54 30.07
C SER A 29 32.92 -12.50 30.01
N ARG A 30 34.14 -12.00 29.75
CA ARG A 30 35.31 -12.87 29.46
C ARG A 30 35.71 -13.81 30.60
N GLY A 31 35.37 -13.52 31.85
CA GLY A 31 35.68 -14.38 33.01
C GLY A 31 34.53 -15.26 33.51
N ILE A 32 33.32 -15.14 32.93
CA ILE A 32 32.09 -15.76 33.47
C ILE A 32 31.80 -17.12 32.81
N CYS A 33 32.30 -17.33 31.59
CA CYS A 33 31.94 -18.48 30.75
C CYS A 33 32.93 -19.66 30.83
N GLU A 34 33.99 -19.56 31.62
CA GLU A 34 34.96 -20.66 31.80
C GLU A 34 34.36 -21.78 32.67
N PHE A 35 34.80 -23.02 32.46
CA PHE A 35 34.45 -24.16 33.31
C PHE A 35 35.44 -24.33 34.45
N ASP A 36 34.95 -24.56 35.66
CA ASP A 36 35.79 -24.95 36.79
C ASP A 36 36.26 -26.41 36.64
N VAL A 37 37.34 -26.77 37.33
CA VAL A 37 38.01 -28.08 37.22
C VAL A 37 37.10 -29.25 37.59
N ASP A 38 36.08 -29.02 38.44
CA ASP A 38 35.12 -30.02 38.90
C ASP A 38 33.81 -30.07 38.09
N GLU A 39 33.65 -29.19 37.08
CA GLU A 39 32.39 -29.04 36.34
C GLU A 39 32.36 -29.89 35.06
N SER A 40 31.26 -30.62 34.85
CA SER A 40 31.05 -31.38 33.62
C SER A 40 30.92 -30.44 32.42
N ARG A 41 31.78 -30.63 31.42
CA ARG A 41 31.81 -29.86 30.16
C ARG A 41 30.65 -30.29 29.27
N THR A 42 29.46 -29.83 29.61
CA THR A 42 28.25 -30.08 28.84
C THR A 42 27.65 -28.76 28.37
N CYS A 43 26.86 -28.87 27.32
CA CYS A 43 26.21 -27.72 26.72
C CYS A 43 25.13 -27.14 27.65
N GLU A 44 24.49 -27.97 28.48
CA GLU A 44 23.50 -27.55 29.47
C GLU A 44 24.13 -26.66 30.56
N THR A 45 25.30 -27.06 31.10
CA THR A 45 26.02 -26.28 32.12
C THR A 45 26.50 -24.92 31.57
N CYS A 46 27.01 -24.87 30.34
CA CYS A 46 27.38 -23.60 29.69
C CYS A 46 26.17 -22.68 29.46
N THR A 47 25.03 -23.21 29.01
CA THR A 47 23.82 -22.40 28.81
C THR A 47 23.18 -21.91 30.11
N ALA A 48 23.44 -22.60 31.24
CA ALA A 48 22.94 -22.20 32.55
C ALA A 48 23.66 -20.96 33.12
N LYS A 49 24.90 -20.68 32.69
CA LYS A 49 25.68 -19.51 33.13
C LYS A 49 25.11 -18.18 32.62
N GLY A 50 24.25 -18.21 31.60
CA GLY A 50 23.45 -17.08 31.18
C GLY A 50 23.53 -16.77 29.68
N SER A 51 23.01 -15.59 29.32
CA SER A 51 22.88 -15.16 27.92
C SER A 51 24.17 -14.68 27.27
N GLU A 52 25.17 -14.38 28.09
CA GLU A 52 26.47 -13.89 27.67
C GLU A 52 27.42 -15.01 27.25
N CYS A 53 27.06 -16.27 27.51
CA CYS A 53 27.88 -17.43 27.17
C CYS A 53 27.21 -18.27 26.08
N PHE A 54 28.01 -18.87 25.20
CA PHE A 54 27.53 -19.82 24.19
C PHE A 54 28.39 -21.07 24.14
N TRP A 55 27.75 -22.19 23.80
CA TRP A 55 28.42 -23.48 23.64
C TRP A 55 28.80 -23.70 22.19
N CYS A 56 30.07 -24.01 21.93
CA CYS A 56 30.54 -24.44 20.63
C CYS A 56 30.65 -25.97 20.57
N GLY A 57 29.83 -26.59 19.72
CA GLY A 57 29.78 -28.04 19.52
C GLY A 57 30.88 -28.64 18.66
N ASP A 58 31.88 -27.86 18.26
CA ASP A 58 33.04 -28.33 17.49
C ASP A 58 33.91 -29.30 18.30
N SER A 59 34.96 -29.85 17.69
CA SER A 59 35.78 -30.96 18.22
C SER A 59 36.32 -30.73 19.65
N THR A 60 36.51 -29.48 20.07
CA THR A 60 37.06 -29.10 21.37
C THR A 60 36.02 -28.86 22.47
N LYS A 61 34.71 -28.84 22.17
CA LYS A 61 33.61 -28.71 23.16
C LYS A 61 33.87 -27.64 24.22
N THR A 62 33.98 -26.38 23.78
CA THR A 62 34.33 -25.23 24.63
C THR A 62 33.17 -24.24 24.78
N CYS A 63 33.08 -23.60 25.94
CA CYS A 63 32.16 -22.49 26.23
C CYS A 63 32.92 -21.18 26.01
N LEU A 64 32.34 -20.23 25.26
CA LEU A 64 32.96 -18.96 24.94
C LEU A 64 32.03 -17.78 25.25
N PRO A 65 32.59 -16.59 25.54
CA PRO A 65 31.81 -15.38 25.73
C PRO A 65 31.26 -14.87 24.38
N TYR A 66 29.97 -14.55 24.35
CA TYR A 66 29.27 -14.00 23.21
C TYR A 66 29.65 -12.53 23.01
N ALA A 67 30.13 -12.19 21.81
CA ALA A 67 30.63 -10.85 21.51
C ALA A 67 29.97 -10.29 20.24
N TRP A 68 28.64 -10.12 20.21
CA TRP A 68 27.84 -9.64 19.05
C TRP A 68 27.89 -10.56 17.81
N TYR A 69 28.96 -11.33 17.66
CA TYR A 69 29.19 -12.42 16.75
C TYR A 69 29.70 -13.63 17.55
N PHE A 70 29.73 -14.80 16.92
CA PHE A 70 30.27 -16.03 17.50
C PHE A 70 31.75 -16.18 17.09
N PRO A 71 32.72 -15.72 17.90
CA PRO A 71 34.14 -15.87 17.57
C PRO A 71 34.51 -17.36 17.53
N ASN A 72 35.18 -17.78 16.44
CA ASN A 72 35.81 -19.11 16.28
C ASN A 72 34.86 -20.32 16.35
N CYS A 73 33.58 -20.17 16.01
CA CYS A 73 32.63 -21.28 15.94
C CYS A 73 31.69 -21.13 14.74
N ASP A 74 31.39 -22.23 14.04
CA ASP A 74 30.45 -22.20 12.92
C ASP A 74 28.99 -22.05 13.43
N LEU A 75 28.18 -21.28 12.70
CA LEU A 75 26.79 -20.98 13.05
C LEU A 75 25.90 -22.23 13.06
N SER A 76 26.32 -23.32 12.41
CA SER A 76 25.61 -24.60 12.42
C SER A 76 25.73 -25.34 13.75
N ASN A 77 26.87 -25.21 14.44
CA ASN A 77 27.23 -25.97 15.65
C ASN A 77 27.10 -25.15 16.93
N VAL A 78 26.76 -23.86 16.80
CA VAL A 78 26.59 -22.95 17.92
C VAL A 78 25.25 -23.19 18.62
N ARG A 79 25.32 -23.42 19.92
CA ARG A 79 24.15 -23.58 20.80
C ARG A 79 24.16 -22.44 21.81
N HIS A 80 23.25 -21.49 21.61
CA HIS A 80 23.11 -20.30 22.43
C HIS A 80 21.72 -20.32 23.08
N LYS A 81 21.64 -20.02 24.38
CA LYS A 81 20.42 -20.08 25.22
C LYS A 81 19.82 -21.47 25.43
N HIS A 82 19.70 -22.28 24.39
CA HIS A 82 19.02 -23.57 24.40
C HIS A 82 19.91 -24.62 23.74
N CYS A 83 20.27 -25.65 24.50
CA CYS A 83 21.21 -26.67 24.06
C CYS A 83 20.67 -27.61 22.95
N TRP A 84 19.37 -27.82 22.97
CA TRP A 84 18.65 -28.73 22.07
C TRP A 84 18.39 -28.18 20.67
N VAL A 85 18.50 -26.87 20.43
CA VAL A 85 18.18 -26.25 19.13
C VAL A 85 19.34 -25.42 18.59
N ASN A 86 19.62 -25.58 17.30
CA ASN A 86 20.65 -24.80 16.61
C ASN A 86 20.12 -23.38 16.34
N LEU A 87 20.96 -22.36 16.55
CA LEU A 87 20.57 -20.97 16.32
C LEU A 87 20.14 -20.73 14.86
N SER A 88 20.84 -21.37 13.92
CA SER A 88 20.51 -21.32 12.49
C SER A 88 19.06 -21.74 12.19
N ALA A 89 18.55 -22.77 12.88
CA ALA A 89 17.19 -23.25 12.68
C ALA A 89 16.15 -22.22 13.19
N VAL A 90 16.41 -21.61 14.35
CA VAL A 90 15.53 -20.59 14.93
C VAL A 90 15.46 -19.35 14.04
N VAL A 91 16.59 -18.89 13.52
CA VAL A 91 16.65 -17.74 12.61
C VAL A 91 15.84 -18.01 11.33
N ILE A 92 15.97 -19.19 10.73
CA ILE A 92 15.21 -19.56 9.53
C ILE A 92 13.69 -19.52 9.81
N VAL A 93 13.24 -20.06 10.96
CA VAL A 93 11.81 -20.01 11.33
C VAL A 93 11.32 -18.57 11.50
N LEU A 94 12.10 -17.70 12.16
CA LEU A 94 11.76 -16.29 12.30
C LEU A 94 11.70 -15.57 10.95
N CYS A 95 12.63 -15.87 10.04
CA CYS A 95 12.59 -15.34 8.68
C CYS A 95 11.34 -15.79 7.92
N ILE A 96 10.93 -17.04 8.05
CA ILE A 96 9.71 -17.57 7.41
C ILE A 96 8.47 -16.88 7.99
N LEU A 97 8.36 -16.78 9.31
CA LEU A 97 7.24 -16.11 9.98
C LEU A 97 7.15 -14.62 9.59
N GLY A 98 8.29 -13.91 9.62
CA GLY A 98 8.37 -12.52 9.18
C GLY A 98 8.03 -12.36 7.69
N GLY A 99 8.51 -13.27 6.84
CA GLY A 99 8.22 -13.28 5.40
C GLY A 99 6.74 -13.50 5.11
N ILE A 100 6.08 -14.44 5.79
CA ILE A 100 4.65 -14.70 5.65
C ILE A 100 3.83 -13.46 6.05
N ILE A 101 4.17 -12.84 7.18
CA ILE A 101 3.50 -11.61 7.64
C ILE A 101 3.66 -10.49 6.60
N LEU A 102 4.88 -10.30 6.08
CA LEU A 102 5.17 -9.28 5.07
C LEU A 102 4.39 -9.51 3.77
N VAL A 103 4.29 -10.75 3.30
CA VAL A 103 3.49 -11.10 2.11
C VAL A 103 2.00 -10.83 2.33
N ILE A 104 1.47 -11.18 3.50
CA ILE A 104 0.05 -10.92 3.85
C ILE A 104 -0.23 -9.41 3.84
N LEU A 105 0.68 -8.60 4.40
CA LEU A 105 0.55 -7.15 4.41
C LEU A 105 0.55 -6.56 3.00
N ILE A 106 1.52 -6.94 2.16
CA ILE A 106 1.59 -6.47 0.76
C ILE A 106 0.33 -6.87 0.00
N ALA A 107 -0.11 -8.13 0.11
CA ALA A 107 -1.31 -8.62 -0.55
C ALA A 107 -2.56 -7.85 -0.09
N CYS A 108 -2.70 -7.59 1.21
CA CYS A 108 -3.79 -6.81 1.78
C CYS A 108 -3.79 -5.37 1.25
N LEU A 109 -2.63 -4.71 1.21
CA LEU A 109 -2.48 -3.36 0.67
C LEU A 109 -2.80 -3.30 -0.83
N CYS A 110 -2.29 -4.25 -1.62
CA CYS A 110 -2.59 -4.34 -3.04
C CYS A 110 -4.10 -4.54 -3.30
N TYR A 111 -4.73 -5.48 -2.59
CA TYR A 111 -6.16 -5.76 -2.74
C TYR A 111 -7.03 -4.57 -2.32
N CYS A 112 -6.73 -3.93 -1.19
CA CYS A 112 -7.46 -2.76 -0.70
C CYS A 112 -7.31 -1.56 -1.65
N CYS A 113 -6.10 -1.29 -2.15
CA CYS A 113 -5.85 -0.20 -3.09
C CYS A 113 -6.55 -0.43 -4.44
N PHE A 114 -6.53 -1.66 -4.97
CA PHE A 114 -7.24 -2.00 -6.20
C PHE A 114 -8.76 -1.84 -6.05
N ARG A 115 -9.32 -2.28 -4.92
CA ARG A 115 -10.75 -2.16 -4.62
C ARG A 115 -11.17 -0.69 -4.53
N TRP A 116 -10.40 0.13 -3.81
CA TRP A 116 -10.66 1.56 -3.70
C TRP A 116 -10.58 2.24 -5.06
N ARG A 117 -9.50 2.05 -5.81
CA ARG A 117 -9.29 2.71 -7.10
C ARG A 117 -10.44 2.41 -8.06
N ASN A 118 -10.95 1.18 -8.06
CA ASN A 118 -12.11 0.80 -8.84
C ASN A 118 -13.43 1.45 -8.34
N TYR A 119 -13.63 1.57 -7.03
CA TYR A 119 -14.80 2.25 -6.47
C TYR A 119 -14.82 3.74 -6.82
N ASN A 120 -13.70 4.43 -6.64
CA ASN A 120 -13.55 5.85 -7.00
C ASN A 120 -13.74 6.08 -8.50
N ARG A 121 -13.18 5.22 -9.36
CA ARG A 121 -13.35 5.32 -10.82
C ARG A 121 -14.82 5.18 -11.22
N LYS A 122 -15.55 4.23 -10.62
CA LYS A 122 -17.00 4.06 -10.88
C LYS A 122 -17.80 5.30 -10.44
N GLN A 123 -17.48 5.89 -9.29
CA GLN A 123 -18.14 7.13 -8.84
C GLN A 123 -17.81 8.33 -9.73
N ALA A 124 -16.55 8.47 -10.15
CA ALA A 124 -16.12 9.54 -11.06
C ALA A 124 -16.84 9.45 -12.42
N ASN A 125 -16.93 8.24 -12.99
CA ASN A 125 -17.66 8.01 -14.24
C ASN A 125 -19.14 8.41 -14.12
N LYS A 126 -19.84 7.98 -13.05
CA LYS A 126 -21.24 8.37 -12.83
C LYS A 126 -21.45 9.87 -12.69
N LYS A 127 -20.51 10.58 -12.06
CA LYS A 127 -20.55 12.05 -11.96
C LYS A 127 -20.30 12.71 -13.31
N GLY A 128 -19.34 12.19 -14.09
CA GLY A 128 -19.06 12.66 -15.44
C GLY A 128 -20.23 12.48 -16.40
N GLU A 129 -20.90 11.33 -16.37
CA GLU A 129 -22.11 11.08 -17.18
C GLU A 129 -23.24 12.06 -16.86
N LYS A 130 -23.48 12.34 -15.56
CA LYS A 130 -24.47 13.34 -15.14
C LYS A 130 -24.12 14.74 -15.63
N TRP A 131 -22.85 15.12 -15.55
CA TRP A 131 -22.38 16.44 -16.00
C TRP A 131 -22.52 16.60 -17.52
N ASN A 132 -22.12 15.57 -18.28
CA ASN A 132 -22.26 15.54 -19.73
C ASN A 132 -23.74 15.64 -20.16
N PHE A 133 -24.63 14.92 -19.47
CA PHE A 133 -26.07 14.95 -19.73
C PHE A 133 -26.67 16.34 -19.47
N GLN A 134 -26.34 16.97 -18.34
CA GLN A 134 -26.78 18.34 -18.04
C GLN A 134 -26.26 19.34 -19.07
N GLN A 135 -24.99 19.21 -19.49
CA GLN A 135 -24.42 20.11 -20.48
C GLN A 135 -25.08 19.93 -21.87
N ALA A 136 -25.45 18.70 -22.25
CA ALA A 136 -26.19 18.43 -23.47
C ALA A 136 -27.60 19.08 -23.44
N LEU A 137 -28.30 18.97 -22.31
CA LEU A 137 -29.58 19.65 -22.08
C LEU A 137 -29.47 21.16 -22.21
N SER A 138 -28.50 21.80 -21.56
CA SER A 138 -28.28 23.25 -21.65
C SER A 138 -27.93 23.69 -23.08
N ARG A 139 -27.18 22.87 -23.84
CA ARG A 139 -26.89 23.13 -25.25
C ARG A 139 -28.16 23.09 -26.11
N MET A 140 -29.01 22.08 -25.93
CA MET A 140 -30.30 21.99 -26.62
C MET A 140 -31.20 23.18 -26.26
N GLU A 141 -31.24 23.59 -25.00
CA GLU A 141 -32.04 24.74 -24.58
C GLU A 141 -31.56 26.04 -25.26
N MET A 142 -30.25 26.28 -25.31
CA MET A 142 -29.68 27.43 -26.00
C MET A 142 -30.00 27.43 -27.49
N GLN A 143 -29.92 26.26 -28.15
CA GLN A 143 -30.28 26.10 -29.56
C GLN A 143 -31.75 26.41 -29.80
N ASN A 144 -32.65 25.88 -28.96
CA ASN A 144 -34.09 26.18 -29.04
C ASN A 144 -34.39 27.67 -28.83
N ARG A 145 -33.72 28.32 -27.86
CA ARG A 145 -33.88 29.77 -27.66
C ARG A 145 -33.39 30.56 -28.89
N HIS A 146 -32.32 30.10 -29.52
CA HIS A 146 -31.78 30.75 -30.72
C HIS A 146 -32.67 30.55 -31.96
N SER A 147 -33.24 29.36 -32.15
CA SER A 147 -34.18 29.09 -33.25
C SER A 147 -35.43 29.95 -33.11
N LEU A 148 -36.03 30.01 -31.92
CA LEU A 148 -37.22 30.84 -31.64
C LEU A 148 -36.98 32.32 -31.95
N ARG A 149 -35.82 32.88 -31.54
CA ARG A 149 -35.44 34.27 -31.87
C ARG A 149 -35.25 34.50 -33.37
N THR A 150 -34.80 33.47 -34.09
CA THR A 150 -34.57 33.56 -35.52
C THR A 150 -35.89 33.50 -36.28
N GLU A 151 -36.80 32.61 -35.88
CA GLU A 151 -38.16 32.54 -36.41
C GLU A 151 -38.93 33.84 -36.17
N GLN A 152 -38.84 34.41 -34.96
CA GLN A 152 -39.50 35.67 -34.64
C GLN A 152 -39.00 36.81 -35.54
N ARG A 153 -37.67 36.96 -35.68
CA ARG A 153 -37.08 37.95 -36.60
C ARG A 153 -37.52 37.74 -38.05
N GLN A 154 -37.66 36.49 -38.49
CA GLN A 154 -38.13 36.20 -39.84
C GLN A 154 -39.60 36.60 -40.02
N ARG A 155 -40.48 36.28 -39.07
CA ARG A 155 -41.89 36.69 -39.09
C ARG A 155 -42.04 38.21 -39.13
N GLU A 156 -41.26 38.93 -38.33
CA GLU A 156 -41.25 40.40 -38.33
C GLU A 156 -40.80 40.94 -39.71
N LEU A 157 -39.70 40.42 -40.26
CA LEU A 157 -39.21 40.81 -41.59
C LEU A 157 -40.21 40.51 -42.71
N GLU A 158 -40.97 39.41 -42.62
CA GLU A 158 -42.03 39.07 -43.57
C GLU A 158 -43.21 40.03 -43.47
N ALA A 159 -43.65 40.36 -42.25
CA ALA A 159 -44.69 41.36 -42.02
C ALA A 159 -44.32 42.73 -42.63
N TYR A 160 -43.06 43.15 -42.50
CA TYR A 160 -42.58 44.37 -43.14
C TYR A 160 -42.57 44.27 -44.67
N ARG A 161 -42.12 43.16 -45.26
CA ARG A 161 -42.14 42.98 -46.73
C ARG A 161 -43.54 43.14 -47.30
N LEU A 162 -44.53 42.49 -46.67
CA LEU A 162 -45.93 42.57 -47.09
C LEU A 162 -46.47 44.01 -47.02
N LYS A 163 -46.12 44.76 -45.96
CA LYS A 163 -46.55 46.16 -45.78
C LYS A 163 -46.07 47.07 -46.93
N TYR A 164 -44.89 46.81 -47.49
CA TYR A 164 -44.29 47.61 -48.57
C TYR A 164 -44.46 47.01 -49.97
N GLY A 165 -45.34 46.00 -50.14
CA GLY A 165 -45.60 45.38 -51.44
C GLY A 165 -44.43 44.59 -52.02
N LEU A 166 -43.46 44.19 -51.18
CA LEU A 166 -42.35 43.34 -51.57
C LEU A 166 -42.80 41.87 -51.58
N PRO A 167 -42.36 41.04 -52.53
CA PRO A 167 -42.75 39.63 -52.59
C PRO A 167 -42.27 38.87 -51.34
N SER A 168 -43.10 37.94 -50.84
CA SER A 168 -42.77 37.11 -49.69
C SER A 168 -41.69 36.08 -50.06
N LYS A 169 -40.89 35.66 -49.08
CA LYS A 169 -39.83 34.66 -49.32
C LYS A 169 -40.38 33.34 -49.86
N VAL A 170 -41.57 32.94 -49.42
CA VAL A 170 -42.26 31.73 -49.86
C VAL A 170 -42.60 31.80 -51.36
N ALA A 171 -43.06 32.97 -51.85
CA ALA A 171 -43.36 33.17 -53.26
C ALA A 171 -42.09 33.09 -54.12
N THR A 172 -41.00 33.71 -53.68
CA THR A 172 -39.71 33.65 -54.41
C THR A 172 -39.12 32.25 -54.47
N THR A 173 -39.23 31.45 -53.40
CA THR A 173 -38.73 30.06 -53.42
C THR A 173 -39.55 29.13 -54.32
N ALA A 174 -40.84 29.42 -54.52
CA ALA A 174 -41.70 28.64 -55.41
C ALA A 174 -41.42 28.93 -56.90
N GLU A 175 -41.11 30.19 -57.25
CA GLU A 175 -40.67 30.54 -58.61
C GLU A 175 -39.31 29.92 -58.98
N ASP A 176 -38.36 29.88 -58.04
CA ASP A 176 -37.04 29.28 -58.26
C ASP A 176 -37.08 27.74 -58.41
N SER A 177 -38.01 27.07 -57.71
CA SER A 177 -38.19 25.60 -57.84
C SER A 177 -38.90 25.19 -59.14
N CYS A 178 -39.64 26.09 -59.79
CA CYS A 178 -40.34 25.83 -61.06
C CYS A 178 -39.43 26.08 -62.29
N LYS A 179 -38.32 26.80 -62.10
CA LYS A 179 -37.33 27.10 -63.16
C LYS A 179 -36.20 26.08 -63.29
N LYS A 180 -36.21 25.02 -62.48
CA LYS A 180 -35.19 23.96 -62.46
C LYS A 180 -35.76 22.65 -62.97
#